data_AF-A0ABD2IJK8-F1
#
_entry.id   AF-A0ABD2IJK8-F1
#
_cell.length_a   1.000
_cell.length_b   1.000
_cell.length_c   1.000
_cell.angle_alpha   90.00
_cell.angle_beta   90.00
_cell.angle_gamma   90.00
#
_symmetry.space_group_name_H-M   'P 1'
#
loop_
_entity.id
_entity.type
_entity.pdbx_description
1 polymer ?
#
loop_
_entity_poly.entity_id
_entity_poly.type
_entity_poly.pdbx_seq_one_letter_code
_entity_poly.pdbx_strand_id
1 'polypeptide(L)'
;MFWQFGVCICLLFSSTCFLDGALTETNTANELGYDPKSIHALVSDAIDWAHEVFLVLRVSQQKHRSDRAQFVPFSLFPSPIPRKMYEQAMSVQKAMSLLYFRIASDFEFLKMAYKDVIESDKSVRTLLGILEDIKKEGIKQPISIFLQRSDYMITAETNSKSNEQKYQLKQIEVNGGSIGSAGCQDRLLSIHQRVLKHSGCSDQMISNALPKNRSGAAIAEIIYKAWKLLNDPSAIILFVVVKDLSTWHFSKRYDEYELERLSGGRAKIVHLTTVECFENLKLDDDLTLRLDGRPIGVAYWNLVRLGSDAFGPKSWEALRMIERSTAIKATSLFFELSTSKKIQQLLVKPGMVERFFTDPSEQPMVEAIRATFAKLWGLENNDEETQKIIQDAIAHPEHYVLKPNKEGGGGNIWGEEIAQKLREFSRSELAAHILMERINPVTVKNFMVWPFKSAEFAEVINELGIYGYLIGNMNTGEVLEYEQPGNMVRTKNMKNNEGGVSSGNGVLDTPFLY
;
A
#
# COMPACT_ATOMS: atom_id res chain seq x y z
N MET A 1 -21.82 34.32 -8.04
CA MET A 1 -23.05 33.51 -7.86
C MET A 1 -22.68 32.05 -7.56
N PHE A 2 -21.77 31.81 -6.61
CA PHE A 2 -21.16 30.50 -6.29
C PHE A 2 -21.29 30.12 -4.80
N TRP A 3 -22.11 30.84 -4.02
CA TRP A 3 -22.12 30.80 -2.56
C TRP A 3 -23.42 30.30 -1.93
N GLN A 4 -24.27 29.59 -2.69
CA GLN A 4 -25.56 29.10 -2.17
C GLN A 4 -25.90 27.63 -2.50
N PHE A 5 -24.91 26.83 -2.88
CA PHE A 5 -25.10 25.38 -3.08
C PHE A 5 -24.15 24.59 -2.16
N GLY A 6 -24.72 23.94 -1.15
CA GLY A 6 -24.07 22.89 -0.36
C GLY A 6 -23.33 23.35 0.90
N VAL A 7 -24.07 23.77 1.94
CA VAL A 7 -23.54 23.89 3.32
C VAL A 7 -22.85 22.57 3.76
N CYS A 8 -23.27 21.43 3.20
CA CYS A 8 -22.87 20.07 3.57
C CYS A 8 -21.39 19.69 3.33
N ILE A 9 -20.71 20.29 2.36
CA ILE A 9 -19.31 19.95 2.02
C ILE A 9 -18.33 21.00 2.55
N CYS A 10 -18.71 22.28 2.59
CA CYS A 10 -17.84 23.38 3.04
C CYS A 10 -17.22 23.17 4.45
N LEU A 11 -17.86 22.34 5.28
CA LEU A 11 -17.43 22.06 6.65
C LEU A 11 -16.36 20.97 6.77
N LEU A 12 -16.17 20.15 5.72
CA LEU A 12 -14.98 19.28 5.60
C LEU A 12 -13.73 20.12 5.27
N PHE A 13 -13.91 21.37 4.81
CA PHE A 13 -12.85 22.26 4.34
C PHE A 13 -12.46 23.39 5.32
N SER A 14 -13.22 23.67 6.38
CA SER A 14 -12.94 24.81 7.26
C SER A 14 -12.07 24.45 8.48
N SER A 15 -10.83 24.94 8.46
CA SER A 15 -9.91 24.97 9.60
C SER A 15 -10.20 26.10 10.61
N THR A 16 -11.23 26.91 10.37
CA THR A 16 -11.56 28.09 11.20
C THR A 16 -12.86 27.89 11.97
N CYS A 17 -12.81 27.16 13.08
CA CYS A 17 -13.72 27.34 14.21
C CYS A 17 -13.10 26.65 15.45
N PHE A 18 -12.57 27.48 16.36
CA PHE A 18 -12.07 27.09 17.67
C PHE A 18 -13.21 27.12 18.70
N LEU A 19 -13.22 26.16 19.63
CA LEU A 19 -13.39 26.40 21.07
C LEU A 19 -12.91 25.17 21.87
N ASP A 20 -12.06 25.44 22.88
CA ASP A 20 -11.55 24.48 23.85
C ASP A 20 -12.70 23.87 24.68
N GLY A 21 -12.79 22.55 24.71
CA GLY A 21 -13.68 21.81 25.59
C GLY A 21 -13.78 20.34 25.21
N ALA A 22 -13.87 19.45 26.19
CA ALA A 22 -14.14 18.04 25.96
C ALA A 22 -15.51 17.89 25.26
N LEU A 23 -15.51 17.43 24.00
CA LEU A 23 -16.71 17.36 23.15
C LEU A 23 -17.45 16.03 23.36
N THR A 24 -18.73 16.12 23.72
CA THR A 24 -19.70 15.01 23.70
C THR A 24 -20.44 14.98 22.35
N GLU A 25 -21.01 13.82 21.98
CA GLU A 25 -21.70 13.56 20.68
C GLU A 25 -22.75 14.62 20.28
N THR A 26 -23.34 15.34 21.25
CA THR A 26 -24.33 16.40 21.00
C THR A 26 -23.74 17.75 20.59
N ASN A 27 -22.47 18.03 20.87
CA ASN A 27 -21.86 19.33 20.57
C ASN A 27 -21.25 19.40 19.16
N THR A 28 -20.78 18.28 18.60
CA THR A 28 -20.10 18.25 17.29
C THR A 28 -21.03 18.39 16.09
N ALA A 29 -22.27 17.92 16.17
CA ALA A 29 -23.23 18.04 15.08
C ALA A 29 -23.69 19.50 14.86
N ASN A 30 -23.86 20.25 15.95
CA ASN A 30 -24.28 21.66 15.91
C ASN A 30 -23.22 22.59 15.28
N GLU A 31 -21.92 22.34 15.48
CA GLU A 31 -20.84 23.14 14.89
C GLU A 31 -20.70 22.98 13.37
N LEU A 32 -21.21 21.87 12.83
CA LEU A 32 -21.25 21.57 11.39
C LEU A 32 -22.66 21.76 10.80
N GLY A 33 -23.60 22.35 11.53
CA GLY A 33 -24.99 22.51 11.07
C GLY A 33 -25.70 21.20 10.68
N TYR A 34 -25.21 20.04 11.14
CA TYR A 34 -25.87 18.76 10.96
C TYR A 34 -26.75 18.45 12.18
N ASP A 35 -27.99 18.04 11.96
CA ASP A 35 -28.80 17.45 13.02
C ASP A 35 -28.17 16.10 13.45
N PRO A 36 -27.83 15.88 14.74
CA PRO A 36 -27.29 14.61 15.22
C PRO A 36 -28.10 13.39 14.79
N LYS A 37 -29.44 13.54 14.71
CA LYS A 37 -30.33 12.46 14.25
C LYS A 37 -30.10 12.11 12.77
N SER A 38 -29.70 13.09 11.97
CA SER A 38 -29.40 12.92 10.55
C SER A 38 -28.06 12.20 10.33
N ILE A 39 -27.01 12.51 11.12
CA ILE A 39 -25.73 11.78 11.03
C ILE A 39 -25.89 10.33 11.47
N HIS A 40 -26.61 10.07 12.56
CA HIS A 40 -26.86 8.69 13.00
C HIS A 40 -27.59 7.87 11.93
N ALA A 41 -28.59 8.47 11.26
CA ALA A 41 -29.28 7.84 10.15
C ALA A 41 -28.35 7.54 8.95
N LEU A 42 -27.46 8.48 8.59
CA LEU A 42 -26.47 8.28 7.53
C LEU A 42 -25.47 7.17 7.87
N VAL A 43 -24.99 7.13 9.11
CA VAL A 43 -24.07 6.08 9.58
C VAL A 43 -24.76 4.71 9.52
N SER A 44 -25.99 4.61 10.02
CA SER A 44 -26.76 3.36 9.96
C SER A 44 -26.96 2.89 8.52
N ASP A 45 -27.41 3.78 7.64
CA ASP A 45 -27.62 3.47 6.22
C ASP A 45 -26.31 3.06 5.51
N ALA A 46 -25.20 3.73 5.81
CA ALA A 46 -23.89 3.40 5.25
C ALA A 46 -23.37 2.03 5.74
N ILE A 47 -23.60 1.68 7.01
CA ILE A 47 -23.25 0.36 7.57
C ILE A 47 -24.09 -0.74 6.91
N ASP A 48 -25.40 -0.54 6.79
CA ASP A 48 -26.28 -1.52 6.13
C ASP A 48 -25.88 -1.70 4.67
N TRP A 49 -25.61 -0.60 3.95
CA TRP A 49 -25.14 -0.67 2.57
C TRP A 49 -23.78 -1.38 2.44
N ALA A 50 -22.85 -1.17 3.38
CA ALA A 50 -21.57 -1.87 3.39
C ALA A 50 -21.73 -3.40 3.45
N HIS A 51 -22.74 -3.89 4.18
CA HIS A 51 -23.09 -5.31 4.18
C HIS A 51 -23.69 -5.76 2.84
N GLU A 52 -24.61 -5.00 2.25
CA GLU A 52 -25.24 -5.29 0.96
C GLU A 52 -24.26 -5.34 -0.22
N VAL A 53 -23.23 -4.48 -0.22
CA VAL A 53 -22.18 -4.47 -1.26
C VAL A 53 -20.98 -5.35 -0.93
N PHE A 54 -21.05 -6.16 0.13
CA PHE A 54 -19.99 -7.04 0.59
C PHE A 54 -18.66 -6.33 0.94
N LEU A 55 -18.72 -5.08 1.45
CA LEU A 55 -17.57 -4.41 2.06
C LEU A 55 -17.38 -4.91 3.50
N VAL A 56 -17.00 -6.18 3.64
CA VAL A 56 -16.99 -6.89 4.92
C VAL A 56 -15.68 -7.63 5.20
N LEU A 57 -15.44 -7.87 6.49
CA LEU A 57 -14.36 -8.65 7.08
C LEU A 57 -14.93 -9.77 7.93
N ARG A 58 -14.15 -10.84 8.14
CA ARG A 58 -14.42 -11.75 9.26
C ARG A 58 -14.26 -10.98 10.57
N VAL A 59 -15.08 -11.30 11.56
CA VAL A 59 -14.95 -10.74 12.91
C VAL A 59 -13.63 -11.15 13.54
N SER A 60 -13.00 -10.25 14.30
CA SER A 60 -11.64 -10.44 14.83
C SER A 60 -11.55 -11.62 15.81
N GLN A 61 -12.64 -11.97 16.49
CA GLN A 61 -12.74 -13.10 17.43
C GLN A 61 -12.92 -14.45 16.72
N GLN A 62 -13.32 -14.48 15.45
CA GLN A 62 -13.62 -15.71 14.69
C GLN A 62 -12.98 -15.70 13.30
N LYS A 63 -11.68 -15.40 13.24
CA LYS A 63 -10.92 -15.32 11.97
C LYS A 63 -10.89 -16.60 11.14
N HIS A 64 -11.29 -17.73 11.72
CA HIS A 64 -11.33 -19.06 11.10
C HIS A 64 -12.68 -19.40 10.45
N ARG A 65 -13.71 -18.56 10.58
CA ARG A 65 -15.05 -18.82 10.04
C ARG A 65 -15.66 -17.59 9.37
N SER A 66 -16.59 -17.83 8.44
CA SER A 66 -17.27 -16.77 7.68
C SER A 66 -18.76 -16.64 8.01
N ASP A 67 -19.28 -17.39 8.99
CA ASP A 67 -20.69 -17.36 9.42
C ASP A 67 -21.13 -15.98 9.91
N ARG A 68 -20.18 -15.19 10.45
CA ARG A 68 -20.38 -13.82 10.90
C ARG A 68 -19.35 -12.91 10.25
N ALA A 69 -19.84 -11.80 9.72
CA ALA A 69 -19.01 -10.75 9.15
C ALA A 69 -19.32 -9.41 9.82
N GLN A 70 -18.37 -8.50 9.75
CA GLN A 70 -18.50 -7.08 10.14
C GLN A 70 -18.06 -6.23 8.96
N PHE A 71 -18.56 -5.01 8.83
CA PHE A 71 -18.08 -4.10 7.78
C PHE A 71 -16.58 -3.76 7.95
N VAL A 72 -15.91 -3.45 6.84
CA VAL A 72 -14.54 -2.89 6.86
C VAL A 72 -14.62 -1.46 7.41
N PRO A 73 -13.80 -1.02 8.37
CA PRO A 73 -13.82 0.37 8.84
C PRO A 73 -13.64 1.37 7.69
N PHE A 74 -14.48 2.39 7.63
CA PHE A 74 -14.50 3.40 6.56
C PHE A 74 -14.76 4.82 7.09
N SER A 75 -14.36 5.85 6.35
CA SER A 75 -14.82 7.23 6.60
C SER A 75 -16.27 7.40 6.12
N LEU A 76 -17.12 8.15 6.81
CA LEU A 76 -18.51 8.31 6.37
C LEU A 76 -18.59 9.07 5.04
N PHE A 77 -17.76 10.10 4.89
CA PHE A 77 -17.70 10.91 3.68
C PHE A 77 -16.37 10.67 2.93
N PRO A 78 -16.37 10.83 1.60
CA PRO A 78 -15.12 10.85 0.84
C PRO A 78 -14.29 12.08 1.21
N SER A 79 -13.03 11.90 1.60
CA SER A 79 -12.20 13.02 2.04
C SER A 79 -11.73 13.91 0.88
N PRO A 80 -11.68 15.25 1.06
CA PRO A 80 -11.33 16.17 -0.01
C PRO A 80 -9.85 16.09 -0.39
N ILE A 81 -9.58 15.96 -1.68
CA ILE A 81 -8.22 15.92 -2.26
C ILE A 81 -8.13 16.92 -3.42
N PRO A 82 -7.12 17.82 -3.44
CA PRO A 82 -6.91 18.71 -4.58
C PRO A 82 -6.76 17.94 -5.88
N ARG A 83 -7.59 18.26 -6.89
CA ARG A 83 -7.62 17.52 -8.17
C ARG A 83 -6.24 17.42 -8.83
N LYS A 84 -5.47 18.52 -8.82
CA LYS A 84 -4.12 18.56 -9.40
C LYS A 84 -3.16 17.57 -8.73
N MET A 85 -3.26 17.38 -7.41
CA MET A 85 -2.40 16.46 -6.67
C MET A 85 -2.79 15.01 -6.93
N TYR A 86 -4.10 14.74 -7.02
CA TYR A 86 -4.60 13.43 -7.45
C TYR A 86 -4.13 13.08 -8.87
N GLU A 87 -4.27 14.01 -9.82
CA GLU A 87 -3.83 13.83 -11.20
C GLU A 87 -2.31 13.64 -11.30
N GLN A 88 -1.52 14.39 -10.51
CA GLN A 88 -0.08 14.19 -10.41
C GLN A 88 0.26 12.76 -9.93
N ALA A 89 -0.38 12.29 -8.85
CA ALA A 89 -0.16 10.95 -8.29
C ALA A 89 -0.53 9.85 -9.31
N MET A 90 -1.64 10.04 -10.03
CA MET A 90 -2.02 9.14 -11.12
C MET A 90 -0.98 9.17 -12.25
N SER A 91 -0.55 10.34 -12.73
CA SER A 91 0.36 10.43 -13.88
C SER A 91 1.74 9.82 -13.62
N VAL A 92 2.25 9.88 -12.39
CA VAL A 92 3.59 9.38 -12.06
C VAL A 92 3.62 7.86 -11.88
N GLN A 93 2.48 7.21 -11.68
CA GLN A 93 2.45 5.78 -11.32
C GLN A 93 3.14 4.88 -12.35
N LYS A 94 2.98 5.15 -13.66
CA LYS A 94 3.64 4.34 -14.69
C LYS A 94 5.15 4.44 -14.60
N ALA A 95 5.67 5.66 -14.44
CA ALA A 95 7.09 5.91 -14.23
C ALA A 95 7.58 5.19 -12.96
N MET A 96 6.82 5.26 -11.88
CA MET A 96 7.14 4.57 -10.62
C MET A 96 7.16 3.05 -10.80
N SER A 97 6.18 2.45 -11.48
CA SER A 97 6.15 1.01 -11.78
C SER A 97 7.34 0.57 -12.65
N LEU A 98 7.72 1.38 -13.65
CA LEU A 98 8.90 1.12 -14.48
C LEU A 98 10.20 1.18 -13.67
N LEU A 99 10.32 2.17 -12.77
CA LEU A 99 11.49 2.31 -11.90
C LEU A 99 11.71 1.04 -11.08
N TYR A 100 10.70 0.58 -10.34
CA TYR A 100 10.86 -0.59 -9.48
C TYR A 100 10.94 -1.91 -10.27
N PHE A 101 10.35 -2.00 -11.45
CA PHE A 101 10.59 -3.10 -12.38
C PHE A 101 12.07 -3.19 -12.79
N ARG A 102 12.68 -2.05 -13.14
CA ARG A 102 14.10 -1.98 -13.52
C ARG A 102 15.03 -2.23 -12.33
N ILE A 103 14.70 -1.74 -11.15
CA ILE A 103 15.44 -2.04 -9.91
C ILE A 103 15.41 -3.53 -9.60
N ALA A 104 14.24 -4.16 -9.65
CA ALA A 104 14.11 -5.60 -9.39
C ALA A 104 14.94 -6.45 -10.36
N SER A 105 15.21 -5.93 -11.56
CA SER A 105 16.02 -6.59 -12.59
C SER A 105 17.54 -6.38 -12.39
N ASP A 106 17.96 -5.34 -11.67
CA ASP A 106 19.37 -5.04 -11.34
C ASP A 106 19.78 -5.64 -9.99
N PHE A 107 20.20 -6.91 -10.02
CA PHE A 107 20.58 -7.63 -8.81
C PHE A 107 21.86 -7.12 -8.15
N GLU A 108 22.81 -6.59 -8.93
CA GLU A 108 24.03 -6.02 -8.35
C GLU A 108 23.72 -4.73 -7.59
N PHE A 109 22.75 -3.93 -8.07
CA PHE A 109 22.24 -2.81 -7.29
C PHE A 109 21.57 -3.26 -5.99
N LEU A 110 20.73 -4.31 -6.01
CA LEU A 110 20.12 -4.84 -4.78
C LEU A 110 21.18 -5.31 -3.78
N LYS A 111 22.22 -6.03 -4.23
CA LYS A 111 23.34 -6.43 -3.36
C LYS A 111 24.08 -5.24 -2.78
N MET A 112 24.37 -4.23 -3.61
CA MET A 112 25.01 -3.00 -3.16
C MET A 112 24.15 -2.28 -2.10
N ALA A 113 22.84 -2.21 -2.31
CA ALA A 113 21.92 -1.54 -1.39
C ALA A 113 21.85 -2.19 -0.01
N TYR A 114 22.01 -3.51 0.05
CA TYR A 114 21.86 -4.29 1.28
C TYR A 114 23.17 -4.76 1.94
N LYS A 115 24.33 -4.45 1.35
CA LYS A 115 25.63 -4.95 1.82
C LYS A 115 25.88 -4.76 3.33
N ASP A 116 25.42 -3.65 3.90
CA ASP A 116 25.58 -3.33 5.34
C ASP A 116 24.32 -3.73 6.14
N VAL A 117 23.14 -3.70 5.51
CA VAL A 117 21.84 -4.05 6.14
C VAL A 117 21.82 -5.49 6.61
N ILE A 118 22.40 -6.39 5.82
CA ILE A 118 22.42 -7.83 6.11
C ILE A 118 23.19 -8.18 7.38
N GLU A 119 23.97 -7.29 7.98
CA GLU A 119 24.72 -7.58 9.20
C GLU A 119 23.81 -7.70 10.43
N SER A 120 22.78 -6.88 10.53
CA SER A 120 21.84 -6.87 11.67
C SER A 120 20.43 -7.37 11.28
N ASP A 121 20.01 -7.18 10.02
CA ASP A 121 18.70 -7.62 9.54
C ASP A 121 18.75 -9.07 9.00
N LYS A 122 18.30 -10.00 9.84
CA LYS A 122 18.21 -11.43 9.50
C LYS A 122 17.26 -11.70 8.34
N SER A 123 16.15 -10.95 8.24
CA SER A 123 15.16 -11.16 7.19
C SER A 123 15.78 -10.80 5.83
N VAL A 124 16.35 -9.60 5.70
CA VAL A 124 17.02 -9.17 4.48
C VAL A 124 18.16 -10.12 4.12
N ARG A 125 18.98 -10.56 5.09
CA ARG A 125 20.05 -11.53 4.86
C ARG A 125 19.53 -12.84 4.25
N THR A 126 18.47 -13.41 4.82
CA THR A 126 17.87 -14.66 4.32
C THR A 126 17.31 -14.47 2.91
N LEU A 127 16.57 -13.38 2.66
CA LEU A 127 15.97 -13.11 1.37
C LEU A 127 17.03 -12.87 0.27
N LEU A 128 18.06 -12.08 0.57
CA LEU A 128 19.15 -11.83 -0.36
C LEU A 128 19.92 -13.13 -0.68
N GLY A 129 20.14 -14.00 0.32
CA GLY A 129 20.74 -15.32 0.09
C GLY A 129 19.91 -16.20 -0.85
N ILE A 130 18.58 -16.18 -0.74
CA ILE A 130 17.70 -16.89 -1.70
C ILE A 130 17.88 -16.32 -3.11
N LEU A 131 17.93 -14.99 -3.27
CA LEU A 131 18.14 -14.36 -4.57
C LEU A 131 19.51 -14.68 -5.17
N GLU A 132 20.57 -14.74 -4.35
CA GLU A 132 21.91 -15.14 -4.79
C GLU A 132 21.91 -16.57 -5.35
N ASP A 133 21.23 -17.49 -4.69
CA ASP A 133 21.15 -18.88 -5.14
C ASP A 133 20.38 -18.98 -6.46
N ILE A 134 19.27 -18.24 -6.60
CA ILE A 134 18.53 -18.14 -7.87
C ILE A 134 19.41 -17.57 -8.99
N LYS A 135 20.21 -16.53 -8.71
CA LYS A 135 21.10 -15.93 -9.71
C LYS A 135 22.24 -16.85 -10.13
N LYS A 136 22.79 -17.65 -9.20
CA LYS A 136 23.79 -18.69 -9.52
C LYS A 136 23.20 -19.81 -10.37
N GLU A 137 21.97 -20.22 -10.09
CA GLU A 137 21.23 -21.26 -10.85
C GLU A 137 20.74 -20.76 -12.22
N GLY A 138 20.57 -19.44 -12.35
CA GLY A 138 19.95 -18.77 -13.48
C GLY A 138 18.43 -18.69 -13.31
N ILE A 139 17.85 -17.51 -13.56
CA ILE A 139 16.41 -17.28 -13.45
C ILE A 139 15.67 -18.16 -14.46
N LYS A 140 14.91 -19.16 -13.96
CA LYS A 140 14.14 -20.09 -14.80
C LYS A 140 12.81 -19.56 -15.30
N GLN A 141 12.23 -18.61 -14.58
CA GLN A 141 11.03 -17.91 -15.00
C GLN A 141 11.27 -16.40 -14.92
N PRO A 142 11.59 -15.76 -16.06
CA PRO A 142 11.86 -14.33 -16.10
C PRO A 142 10.60 -13.47 -16.16
N ILE A 143 9.45 -14.04 -16.53
CA ILE A 143 8.17 -13.33 -16.50
C ILE A 143 7.67 -13.28 -15.06
N SER A 144 7.38 -12.06 -14.58
CA SER A 144 6.85 -11.83 -13.23
C SER A 144 5.74 -10.79 -13.27
N ILE A 145 4.80 -10.92 -12.33
CA ILE A 145 3.79 -9.89 -12.07
C ILE A 145 4.32 -8.95 -10.98
N PHE A 146 4.20 -7.65 -11.22
CA PHE A 146 4.59 -6.57 -10.33
C PHE A 146 3.31 -5.91 -9.86
N LEU A 147 2.87 -6.25 -8.64
CA LEU A 147 1.73 -5.61 -8.01
C LEU A 147 2.27 -4.46 -7.16
N GLN A 148 2.13 -3.21 -7.61
CA GLN A 148 2.65 -2.04 -6.91
C GLN A 148 1.53 -1.16 -6.35
N ARG A 149 1.79 -0.56 -5.19
CA ARG A 149 1.05 0.59 -4.71
C ARG A 149 1.97 1.67 -4.16
N SER A 150 1.89 2.87 -4.71
CA SER A 150 2.67 4.02 -4.28
C SER A 150 1.79 4.94 -3.44
N ASP A 151 2.20 5.17 -2.20
CA ASP A 151 1.41 5.89 -1.20
C ASP A 151 1.97 7.30 -1.00
N TYR A 152 1.08 8.29 -0.93
CA TYR A 152 1.40 9.71 -0.90
C TYR A 152 0.60 10.46 0.15
N MET A 153 1.20 11.49 0.72
CA MET A 153 0.53 12.53 1.50
C MET A 153 0.65 13.87 0.77
N ILE A 154 -0.34 14.74 0.98
CA ILE A 154 -0.37 16.07 0.39
C ILE A 154 -0.07 17.07 1.48
N THR A 155 0.98 17.87 1.30
CA THR A 155 1.29 19.01 2.17
C THR A 155 0.78 20.29 1.54
N ALA A 156 0.58 21.32 2.36
CA ALA A 156 0.27 22.66 1.88
C ALA A 156 1.20 23.67 2.57
N GLU A 157 1.82 24.52 1.76
CA GLU A 157 2.56 25.70 2.23
C GLU A 157 1.73 26.94 1.90
N THR A 158 1.45 27.75 2.92
CA THR A 158 0.77 29.02 2.72
C THR A 158 1.79 30.10 2.38
N ASN A 159 1.62 30.75 1.21
CA ASN A 159 2.40 31.93 0.90
C ASN A 159 1.98 33.08 1.83
N SER A 160 2.90 33.52 2.69
CA SER A 160 2.64 34.57 3.69
C SER A 160 2.25 35.93 3.12
N LYS A 161 2.47 36.17 1.82
CA LYS A 161 2.12 37.43 1.14
C LYS A 161 0.82 37.34 0.33
N SER A 162 0.52 36.20 -0.30
CA SER A 162 -0.68 36.04 -1.15
C SER A 162 -1.82 35.24 -0.50
N ASN A 163 -1.58 34.62 0.66
CA ASN A 163 -2.46 33.61 1.27
C ASN A 163 -2.80 32.43 0.35
N GLU A 164 -2.10 32.27 -0.77
CA GLU A 164 -2.29 31.13 -1.66
C GLU A 164 -1.67 29.87 -1.05
N GLN A 165 -2.44 28.78 -1.09
CA GLN A 165 -1.96 27.46 -0.69
C GLN A 165 -1.22 26.82 -1.86
N LYS A 166 0.04 26.50 -1.65
CA LYS A 166 0.83 25.69 -2.57
C LYS A 166 0.83 24.24 -2.07
N TYR A 167 0.08 23.39 -2.75
CA TYR A 167 0.05 21.97 -2.45
C TYR A 167 1.27 21.24 -3.05
N GLN A 168 1.79 20.25 -2.33
CA GLN A 168 2.83 19.36 -2.81
C GLN A 168 2.47 17.92 -2.51
N LEU A 169 2.68 17.02 -3.47
CA LEU A 169 2.53 15.59 -3.31
C LEU A 169 3.85 14.98 -2.83
N LYS A 170 3.85 14.30 -1.70
CA LYS A 170 5.04 13.65 -1.12
C LYS A 170 4.81 12.16 -0.91
N GLN A 171 5.68 11.35 -1.50
CA GLN A 171 5.64 9.89 -1.39
C GLN A 171 6.03 9.47 0.02
N ILE A 172 5.20 8.63 0.63
CA ILE A 172 5.43 8.02 1.93
C ILE A 172 6.20 6.71 1.79
N GLU A 173 5.74 5.84 0.88
CA GLU A 173 6.34 4.55 0.60
C GLU A 173 5.88 3.98 -0.75
N VAL A 174 6.56 2.95 -1.22
CA VAL A 174 6.09 2.06 -2.27
C VAL A 174 5.93 0.67 -1.68
N ASN A 175 4.81 0.02 -1.97
CA ASN A 175 4.50 -1.32 -1.53
C ASN A 175 4.61 -2.25 -2.74
N GLY A 176 5.39 -3.32 -2.62
CA GLY A 176 5.51 -4.36 -3.64
C GLY A 176 5.46 -5.77 -3.10
N GLY A 177 5.07 -5.98 -1.84
CA GLY A 177 4.88 -7.30 -1.25
C GLY A 177 3.46 -7.83 -1.45
N SER A 178 2.66 -7.81 -0.37
CA SER A 178 1.23 -8.10 -0.43
C SER A 178 0.43 -6.80 -0.37
N ILE A 179 -0.31 -6.53 -1.44
CA ILE A 179 -1.13 -5.31 -1.56
C ILE A 179 -2.58 -5.66 -1.30
N GLY A 180 -3.14 -5.10 -0.22
CA GLY A 180 -4.54 -5.28 0.15
C GLY A 180 -5.44 -4.10 -0.24
N SER A 181 -6.74 -4.26 0.06
CA SER A 181 -7.81 -3.27 -0.07
C SER A 181 -8.23 -2.86 -1.48
N ALA A 182 -7.60 -3.37 -2.54
CA ALA A 182 -8.00 -3.11 -3.93
C ALA A 182 -9.45 -3.57 -4.19
N GLY A 183 -9.77 -4.79 -3.71
CA GLY A 183 -11.13 -5.35 -3.67
C GLY A 183 -12.16 -4.55 -2.87
N CYS A 184 -11.79 -3.49 -2.15
CA CYS A 184 -12.73 -2.72 -1.34
C CYS A 184 -13.18 -1.41 -1.99
N GLN A 185 -12.45 -0.90 -2.98
CA GLN A 185 -12.54 0.52 -3.35
C GLN A 185 -13.76 0.87 -4.20
N ASP A 186 -14.16 -0.03 -5.10
CA ASP A 186 -15.37 0.09 -5.90
C ASP A 186 -16.64 0.03 -5.04
N ARG A 187 -16.65 -0.87 -4.05
CA ARG A 187 -17.71 -1.01 -3.04
C ARG A 187 -17.80 0.23 -2.15
N LEU A 188 -16.67 0.71 -1.64
CA LEU A 188 -16.62 1.91 -0.82
C LEU A 188 -17.05 3.16 -1.61
N LEU A 189 -16.66 3.25 -2.88
CA LEU A 189 -17.13 4.31 -3.77
C LEU A 189 -18.66 4.34 -3.85
N SER A 190 -19.33 3.19 -3.89
CA SER A 190 -20.80 3.12 -3.89
C SER A 190 -21.42 3.62 -2.58
N ILE A 191 -20.79 3.36 -1.43
CA ILE A 191 -21.21 3.90 -0.13
C ILE A 191 -21.12 5.43 -0.16
N HIS A 192 -19.96 5.98 -0.57
CA HIS A 192 -19.77 7.42 -0.61
C HIS A 192 -20.68 8.14 -1.60
N GLN A 193 -20.97 7.53 -2.76
CA GLN A 193 -21.98 8.06 -3.70
C GLN A 193 -23.36 8.16 -3.04
N ARG A 194 -23.77 7.11 -2.30
CA ARG A 194 -25.05 7.07 -1.58
C ARG A 194 -25.11 8.10 -0.47
N VAL A 195 -24.06 8.18 0.37
CA VAL A 195 -23.98 9.17 1.46
C VAL A 195 -24.07 10.59 0.91
N LEU A 196 -23.29 10.94 -0.12
CA LEU A 196 -23.35 12.26 -0.74
C LEU A 196 -24.75 12.59 -1.29
N LYS A 197 -25.42 11.62 -1.92
CA LYS A 197 -26.78 11.79 -2.44
C LYS A 197 -27.79 12.05 -1.32
N HIS A 198 -27.72 11.28 -0.23
CA HIS A 198 -28.56 11.49 0.96
C HIS A 198 -28.24 12.80 1.68
N SER A 199 -27.03 13.32 1.55
CA SER A 199 -26.63 14.66 2.01
C SER A 199 -26.99 15.78 1.02
N GLY A 200 -27.77 15.51 -0.03
CA GLY A 200 -28.29 16.53 -0.95
C GLY A 200 -27.32 16.97 -2.07
N CYS A 201 -26.23 16.24 -2.30
CA CYS A 201 -25.34 16.51 -3.44
C CYS A 201 -26.02 16.09 -4.75
N SER A 202 -25.89 16.92 -5.78
CA SER A 202 -26.40 16.59 -7.12
C SER A 202 -25.58 15.47 -7.78
N ASP A 203 -26.22 14.69 -8.65
CA ASP A 203 -25.54 13.64 -9.43
C ASP A 203 -24.37 14.22 -10.26
N GLN A 204 -24.50 15.46 -10.76
CA GLN A 204 -23.44 16.16 -11.50
C GLN A 204 -22.22 16.45 -10.63
N MET A 205 -22.43 16.88 -9.38
CA MET A 205 -21.33 17.12 -8.43
C MET A 205 -20.64 15.80 -8.08
N ILE A 206 -21.42 14.77 -7.75
CA ILE A 206 -20.90 13.44 -7.40
C ILE A 206 -20.05 12.87 -8.55
N SER A 207 -20.56 12.92 -9.79
CA SER A 207 -19.84 12.42 -10.96
C SER A 207 -18.57 13.22 -11.29
N ASN A 208 -18.50 14.50 -10.93
CA ASN A 208 -17.32 15.33 -11.16
C ASN A 208 -16.25 15.16 -10.07
N ALA A 209 -16.68 14.94 -8.83
CA ALA A 209 -15.81 14.88 -7.67
C ALA A 209 -15.25 13.47 -7.40
N LEU A 210 -16.04 12.41 -7.64
CA LEU A 210 -15.60 11.05 -7.34
C LEU A 210 -14.97 10.36 -8.56
N PRO A 211 -13.66 10.06 -8.55
CA PRO A 211 -13.03 9.37 -9.66
C PRO A 211 -13.50 7.91 -9.72
N LYS A 212 -13.59 7.38 -10.94
CA LYS A 212 -13.85 5.96 -11.16
C LYS A 212 -12.70 5.13 -10.58
N ASN A 213 -13.03 3.98 -10.00
CA ASN A 213 -12.05 3.05 -9.46
C ASN A 213 -12.37 1.64 -9.95
N ARG A 214 -11.39 0.97 -10.56
CA ARG A 214 -11.51 -0.39 -11.11
C ARG A 214 -10.55 -1.37 -10.43
N SER A 215 -9.95 -0.96 -9.31
CA SER A 215 -8.98 -1.78 -8.58
C SER A 215 -9.55 -3.09 -8.03
N GLY A 216 -10.88 -3.20 -7.93
CA GLY A 216 -11.56 -4.40 -7.44
C GLY A 216 -11.08 -5.68 -8.12
N ALA A 217 -11.26 -5.80 -9.43
CA ALA A 217 -10.98 -7.01 -10.20
C ALA A 217 -9.54 -7.09 -10.75
N ALA A 218 -8.79 -5.99 -10.71
CA ALA A 218 -7.55 -5.85 -11.46
C ALA A 218 -6.43 -6.83 -11.07
N ILE A 219 -6.39 -7.27 -9.80
CA ILE A 219 -5.42 -8.31 -9.36
C ILE A 219 -5.74 -9.65 -10.04
N ALA A 220 -7.01 -10.05 -10.06
CA ALA A 220 -7.45 -11.25 -10.76
C ALA A 220 -7.20 -11.13 -12.28
N GLU A 221 -7.49 -9.97 -12.88
CA GLU A 221 -7.27 -9.73 -14.31
C GLU A 221 -5.80 -9.89 -14.72
N ILE A 222 -4.86 -9.29 -13.97
CA ILE A 222 -3.44 -9.38 -14.29
C ILE A 222 -2.87 -10.79 -14.04
N ILE A 223 -3.33 -11.49 -12.99
CA ILE A 223 -2.99 -12.90 -12.75
C ILE A 223 -3.53 -13.78 -13.89
N TYR A 224 -4.75 -13.54 -14.35
CA TYR A 224 -5.35 -14.27 -15.46
C TYR A 224 -4.58 -14.03 -16.78
N LYS A 225 -4.18 -12.78 -17.05
CA LYS A 225 -3.32 -12.44 -18.20
C LYS A 225 -2.01 -13.24 -18.14
N ALA A 226 -1.33 -13.27 -17.00
CA ALA A 226 -0.11 -14.05 -16.82
C ALA A 226 -0.32 -15.56 -16.98
N TRP A 227 -1.39 -16.12 -16.42
CA TRP A 227 -1.72 -17.53 -16.56
C TRP A 227 -1.97 -17.92 -18.03
N LYS A 228 -2.62 -17.05 -18.82
CA LYS A 228 -2.79 -17.26 -20.27
C LYS A 228 -1.46 -17.30 -21.04
N LEU A 229 -0.45 -16.55 -20.61
CA LEU A 229 0.88 -16.56 -21.26
C LEU A 229 1.56 -17.93 -21.17
N LEU A 230 1.22 -18.75 -20.18
CA LEU A 230 1.77 -20.09 -20.03
C LEU A 230 1.31 -21.05 -21.14
N ASN A 231 0.14 -20.78 -21.75
CA ASN A 231 -0.50 -21.66 -22.73
C ASN A 231 -0.65 -23.12 -22.26
N ASP A 232 -0.82 -23.32 -20.94
CA ASP A 232 -1.02 -24.63 -20.31
C ASP A 232 -2.28 -24.58 -19.42
N PRO A 233 -3.42 -25.12 -19.89
CA PRO A 233 -4.66 -25.13 -19.10
C PRO A 233 -4.60 -26.07 -17.88
N SER A 234 -3.58 -26.94 -17.78
CA SER A 234 -3.39 -27.82 -16.62
C SER A 234 -2.70 -27.11 -15.45
N ALA A 235 -2.06 -25.96 -15.71
CA ALA A 235 -1.29 -25.22 -14.74
C ALA A 235 -2.16 -24.61 -13.64
N ILE A 236 -1.76 -24.83 -12.39
CA ILE A 236 -2.44 -24.35 -11.20
C ILE A 236 -2.06 -22.90 -10.91
N ILE A 237 -3.03 -22.10 -10.48
CA ILE A 237 -2.80 -20.80 -9.84
C ILE A 237 -2.76 -21.04 -8.32
N LEU A 238 -1.58 -20.91 -7.73
CA LEU A 238 -1.33 -21.09 -6.30
C LEU A 238 -1.46 -19.76 -5.57
N PHE A 239 -2.37 -19.67 -4.61
CA PHE A 239 -2.50 -18.58 -3.65
C PHE A 239 -1.76 -18.96 -2.37
N VAL A 240 -0.63 -18.29 -2.09
CA VAL A 240 0.10 -18.44 -0.82
C VAL A 240 -0.48 -17.47 0.21
N VAL A 241 -1.17 -18.00 1.21
CA VAL A 241 -2.03 -17.24 2.13
C VAL A 241 -1.82 -17.64 3.59
N VAL A 242 -2.23 -16.81 4.55
CA VAL A 242 -2.50 -17.27 5.91
C VAL A 242 -3.93 -17.82 5.94
N LYS A 243 -4.09 -19.14 6.00
CA LYS A 243 -5.40 -19.78 6.23
C LYS A 243 -5.90 -19.48 7.65
N ASP A 244 -7.21 -19.32 7.78
CA ASP A 244 -7.98 -19.29 9.05
C ASP A 244 -7.59 -18.27 10.13
N LEU A 245 -6.67 -17.34 9.83
CA LEU A 245 -6.20 -16.32 10.78
C LEU A 245 -6.29 -14.88 10.22
N SER A 246 -7.08 -14.66 9.16
CA SER A 246 -7.20 -13.34 8.53
C SER A 246 -8.63 -12.80 8.58
N THR A 247 -8.78 -11.57 9.07
CA THR A 247 -10.02 -10.79 8.95
C THR A 247 -10.33 -10.44 7.50
N TRP A 248 -9.31 -10.33 6.65
CA TRP A 248 -9.38 -9.98 5.22
C TRP A 248 -9.74 -11.16 4.30
N HIS A 249 -10.31 -12.24 4.82
CA HIS A 249 -10.61 -13.45 4.05
C HIS A 249 -11.49 -13.18 2.81
N PHE A 250 -12.52 -12.34 2.94
CA PHE A 250 -13.44 -12.04 1.83
C PHE A 250 -12.75 -11.32 0.67
N SER A 251 -11.84 -10.38 0.95
CA SER A 251 -11.05 -9.72 -0.11
C SER A 251 -10.21 -10.72 -0.89
N LYS A 252 -9.67 -11.76 -0.25
CA LYS A 252 -8.85 -12.78 -0.91
C LYS A 252 -9.70 -13.76 -1.74
N ARG A 253 -10.88 -14.12 -1.23
CA ARG A 253 -11.85 -14.95 -1.97
C ARG A 253 -12.41 -14.20 -3.19
N TYR A 254 -12.54 -12.88 -3.10
CA TYR A 254 -12.97 -12.08 -4.24
C TYR A 254 -12.03 -12.24 -5.45
N ASP A 255 -10.71 -12.19 -5.24
CA ASP A 255 -9.73 -12.41 -6.32
C ASP A 255 -9.87 -13.80 -6.95
N GLU A 256 -10.14 -14.83 -6.15
CA GLU A 256 -10.38 -16.20 -6.63
C GLU A 256 -11.67 -16.30 -7.46
N TYR A 257 -12.80 -15.79 -6.95
CA TYR A 257 -14.06 -15.81 -7.69
C TYR A 257 -13.98 -15.06 -9.01
N GLU A 258 -13.22 -13.96 -9.04
CA GLU A 258 -13.01 -13.22 -10.26
C GLU A 258 -12.11 -13.98 -11.25
N LEU A 259 -11.09 -14.70 -10.78
CA LEU A 259 -10.29 -15.60 -11.61
C LEU A 259 -11.11 -16.78 -12.16
N GLU A 260 -11.99 -17.37 -11.36
CA GLU A 260 -12.92 -18.42 -11.80
C GLU A 260 -13.82 -17.90 -12.92
N ARG A 261 -14.39 -16.69 -12.73
CA ARG A 261 -15.23 -16.01 -13.72
C ARG A 261 -14.46 -15.73 -15.02
N LEU A 262 -13.27 -15.14 -14.93
CA LEU A 262 -12.42 -14.80 -16.08
C LEU A 262 -11.94 -16.04 -16.83
N SER A 263 -11.63 -17.12 -16.13
CA SER A 263 -11.18 -18.36 -16.74
C SER A 263 -12.33 -19.24 -17.27
N GLY A 264 -13.57 -18.94 -16.90
CA GLY A 264 -14.73 -19.80 -17.16
C GLY A 264 -14.63 -21.15 -16.44
N GLY A 265 -14.05 -21.15 -15.23
CA GLY A 265 -13.81 -22.35 -14.41
C GLY A 265 -12.67 -23.26 -14.90
N ARG A 266 -11.88 -22.83 -15.90
CA ARG A 266 -10.78 -23.63 -16.45
C ARG A 266 -9.52 -23.62 -15.59
N ALA A 267 -9.23 -22.51 -14.93
CA ALA A 267 -8.05 -22.41 -14.09
C ALA A 267 -8.31 -23.11 -12.75
N LYS A 268 -7.44 -24.07 -12.37
CA LYS A 268 -7.48 -24.64 -11.03
C LYS A 268 -6.78 -23.67 -10.08
N ILE A 269 -7.51 -23.16 -9.09
CA ILE A 269 -6.98 -22.27 -8.05
C ILE A 269 -6.84 -23.07 -6.75
N VAL A 270 -5.71 -22.93 -6.06
CA VAL A 270 -5.45 -23.62 -4.79
C VAL A 270 -4.87 -22.64 -3.78
N HIS A 271 -5.35 -22.70 -2.55
CA HIS A 271 -4.86 -21.88 -1.44
C HIS A 271 -4.02 -22.76 -0.53
N LEU A 272 -2.77 -22.39 -0.28
CA LEU A 272 -1.88 -23.05 0.68
C LEU A 272 -1.23 -22.02 1.60
N THR A 273 -1.00 -22.41 2.85
CA THR A 273 -0.04 -21.73 3.73
C THR A 273 1.38 -22.05 3.30
N THR A 274 2.35 -21.28 3.78
CA THR A 274 3.77 -21.56 3.56
C THR A 274 4.20 -22.93 4.08
N VAL A 275 3.62 -23.40 5.20
CA VAL A 275 3.88 -24.74 5.75
C VAL A 275 3.28 -25.83 4.84
N GLU A 276 2.04 -25.66 4.40
CA GLU A 276 1.42 -26.60 3.46
C GLU A 276 2.14 -26.62 2.11
N CYS A 277 2.70 -25.48 1.66
CA CYS A 277 3.54 -25.43 0.47
C CYS A 277 4.77 -26.32 0.64
N PHE A 278 5.47 -26.22 1.77
CA PHE A 278 6.61 -27.09 2.08
C PHE A 278 6.23 -28.58 2.11
N GLU A 279 5.06 -28.91 2.65
CA GLU A 279 4.64 -30.30 2.85
C GLU A 279 4.10 -30.97 1.59
N ASN A 280 3.48 -30.20 0.69
CA ASN A 280 2.72 -30.75 -0.44
C ASN A 280 3.33 -30.44 -1.81
N LEU A 281 4.14 -29.39 -1.93
CA LEU A 281 4.77 -29.05 -3.21
C LEU A 281 6.07 -29.81 -3.41
N LYS A 282 6.36 -30.12 -4.67
CA LYS A 282 7.62 -30.73 -5.09
C LYS A 282 8.23 -29.90 -6.20
N LEU A 283 9.55 -29.74 -6.16
CA LEU A 283 10.32 -29.10 -7.22
C LEU A 283 11.06 -30.20 -7.97
N ASP A 284 10.73 -30.37 -9.24
CA ASP A 284 11.38 -31.35 -10.12
C ASP A 284 12.80 -30.91 -10.50
N ASP A 285 13.57 -31.80 -11.14
CA ASP A 285 14.94 -31.51 -11.62
C ASP A 285 14.99 -30.37 -12.64
N ASP A 286 13.93 -30.19 -13.44
CA ASP A 286 13.76 -29.08 -14.38
C ASP A 286 13.22 -27.79 -13.71
N LEU A 287 13.06 -27.83 -12.38
CA LEU A 287 12.57 -26.75 -11.53
C LEU A 287 11.09 -26.41 -11.78
N THR A 288 10.34 -27.33 -12.37
CA THR A 288 8.87 -27.29 -12.37
C THR A 288 8.35 -27.54 -10.96
N LEU A 289 7.61 -26.57 -10.41
CA LEU A 289 6.93 -26.71 -9.14
C LEU A 289 5.61 -27.46 -9.34
N ARG A 290 5.34 -28.49 -8.54
CA ARG A 290 4.14 -29.32 -8.68
C ARG A 290 3.35 -29.47 -7.39
N LEU A 291 2.04 -29.57 -7.54
CA LEU A 291 1.09 -30.06 -6.53
C LEU A 291 0.36 -31.27 -7.11
N ASP A 292 0.46 -32.43 -6.44
CA ASP A 292 -0.17 -33.68 -6.88
C ASP A 292 0.12 -34.03 -8.36
N GLY A 293 1.37 -33.82 -8.79
CA GLY A 293 1.83 -34.07 -10.16
C GLY A 293 1.44 -33.02 -11.19
N ARG A 294 0.62 -32.01 -10.85
CA ARG A 294 0.25 -30.91 -11.76
C ARG A 294 1.17 -29.71 -11.58
N PRO A 295 1.57 -29.02 -12.67
CA PRO A 295 2.44 -27.86 -12.56
C PRO A 295 1.74 -26.67 -11.90
N ILE A 296 2.48 -25.92 -11.08
CA ILE A 296 2.09 -24.59 -10.63
C ILE A 296 2.55 -23.60 -11.70
N GLY A 297 1.60 -22.92 -12.34
CA GLY A 297 1.89 -21.94 -13.38
C GLY A 297 2.13 -20.53 -12.83
N VAL A 298 1.32 -20.14 -11.83
CA VAL A 298 1.42 -18.84 -11.17
C VAL A 298 1.40 -19.04 -9.66
N ALA A 299 2.33 -18.41 -8.94
CA ALA A 299 2.37 -18.36 -7.48
C ALA A 299 2.11 -16.93 -7.01
N TYR A 300 0.89 -16.70 -6.51
CA TYR A 300 0.43 -15.42 -5.96
C TYR A 300 0.68 -15.36 -4.45
N TRP A 301 1.60 -14.48 -4.04
CA TRP A 301 1.94 -14.22 -2.66
C TRP A 301 1.01 -13.16 -2.07
N ASN A 302 0.04 -13.61 -1.27
CA ASN A 302 -0.80 -12.72 -0.47
C ASN A 302 -0.24 -12.55 0.95
N LEU A 303 1.09 -12.47 1.04
CA LEU A 303 1.88 -12.34 2.27
C LEU A 303 3.08 -11.43 2.00
N VAL A 304 3.39 -10.60 2.99
CA VAL A 304 4.68 -9.92 3.05
C VAL A 304 5.74 -10.92 3.52
N ARG A 305 6.88 -10.94 2.85
CA ARG A 305 8.04 -11.81 3.14
C ARG A 305 9.16 -11.02 3.85
N LEU A 306 9.39 -9.78 3.44
CA LEU A 306 10.35 -8.84 4.01
C LEU A 306 9.93 -8.42 5.42
N GLY A 307 10.78 -8.67 6.39
CA GLY A 307 10.52 -8.36 7.80
C GLY A 307 9.46 -9.26 8.45
N SER A 308 9.11 -10.39 7.82
CA SER A 308 8.07 -11.30 8.33
C SER A 308 8.57 -12.11 9.52
N ASP A 309 8.10 -11.74 10.71
CA ASP A 309 8.41 -12.47 11.96
C ASP A 309 7.65 -13.82 12.07
N ALA A 310 6.69 -14.07 11.18
CA ALA A 310 5.85 -15.27 11.18
C ALA A 310 6.51 -16.48 10.47
N PHE A 311 7.60 -16.28 9.73
CA PHE A 311 8.21 -17.33 8.91
C PHE A 311 9.17 -18.19 9.74
N GLY A 312 8.80 -19.46 9.93
CA GLY A 312 9.71 -20.50 10.46
C GLY A 312 10.50 -21.21 9.36
N PRO A 313 11.38 -22.18 9.72
CA PRO A 313 12.25 -22.89 8.77
C PRO A 313 11.51 -23.49 7.56
N LYS A 314 10.37 -24.15 7.78
CA LYS A 314 9.53 -24.69 6.70
C LYS A 314 9.02 -23.59 5.75
N SER A 315 8.67 -22.43 6.28
CA SER A 315 8.18 -21.31 5.46
C SER A 315 9.28 -20.71 4.60
N TRP A 316 10.50 -20.61 5.13
CA TRP A 316 11.67 -20.17 4.38
C TRP A 316 12.03 -21.14 3.26
N GLU A 317 11.93 -22.45 3.51
CA GLU A 317 12.18 -23.45 2.47
C GLU A 317 11.09 -23.46 1.40
N ALA A 318 9.82 -23.30 1.77
CA ALA A 318 8.75 -23.10 0.79
C ALA A 318 8.98 -21.85 -0.09
N LEU A 319 9.37 -20.73 0.51
CA LEU A 319 9.72 -19.52 -0.24
C LEU A 319 10.86 -19.79 -1.22
N ARG A 320 11.96 -20.41 -0.75
CA ARG A 320 13.11 -20.77 -1.58
C ARG A 320 12.70 -21.67 -2.75
N MET A 321 11.89 -22.69 -2.49
CA MET A 321 11.38 -23.61 -3.51
C MET A 321 10.52 -22.90 -4.55
N ILE A 322 9.58 -22.05 -4.12
CA ILE A 322 8.68 -21.32 -5.02
C ILE A 322 9.46 -20.31 -5.88
N GLU A 323 10.36 -19.53 -5.30
CA GLU A 323 11.10 -18.48 -6.02
C GLU A 323 12.08 -19.04 -7.06
N ARG A 324 12.67 -20.22 -6.80
CA ARG A 324 13.54 -20.95 -7.75
C ARG A 324 12.77 -21.54 -8.95
N SER A 325 11.48 -21.78 -8.79
CA SER A 325 10.69 -22.53 -9.78
C SER A 325 10.42 -21.78 -11.09
N THR A 326 9.94 -22.54 -12.07
CA THR A 326 9.44 -22.05 -13.36
C THR A 326 8.06 -21.35 -13.27
N ALA A 327 7.42 -21.33 -12.10
CA ALA A 327 6.16 -20.61 -11.91
C ALA A 327 6.36 -19.09 -12.04
N ILE A 328 5.38 -18.38 -12.62
CA ILE A 328 5.33 -16.91 -12.63
C ILE A 328 5.01 -16.47 -11.21
N LYS A 329 5.81 -15.56 -10.64
CA LYS A 329 5.57 -15.04 -9.29
C LYS A 329 4.71 -13.79 -9.36
N ALA A 330 3.77 -13.67 -8.42
CA ALA A 330 2.91 -12.51 -8.24
C ALA A 330 2.93 -12.07 -6.76
N THR A 331 3.87 -11.24 -6.33
CA THR A 331 5.09 -10.83 -7.04
C THR A 331 6.29 -11.71 -6.71
N SER A 332 7.40 -11.56 -7.45
CA SER A 332 8.70 -12.16 -7.11
C SER A 332 9.35 -11.53 -5.89
N LEU A 333 10.28 -12.27 -5.29
CA LEU A 333 11.09 -11.77 -4.17
C LEU A 333 12.03 -10.63 -4.57
N PHE A 334 12.50 -10.60 -5.83
CA PHE A 334 13.30 -9.49 -6.37
C PHE A 334 12.53 -8.16 -6.26
N PHE A 335 11.26 -8.17 -6.64
CA PHE A 335 10.44 -6.97 -6.58
C PHE A 335 10.11 -6.57 -5.14
N GLU A 336 9.74 -7.51 -4.27
CA GLU A 336 9.43 -7.13 -2.88
C GLU A 336 10.64 -6.47 -2.20
N LEU A 337 11.85 -7.02 -2.36
CA LEU A 337 13.07 -6.39 -1.87
C LEU A 337 13.30 -5.01 -2.51
N SER A 338 13.05 -4.87 -3.81
CA SER A 338 13.17 -3.57 -4.48
C SER A 338 12.30 -2.49 -3.83
N THR A 339 11.19 -2.83 -3.19
CA THR A 339 10.26 -1.86 -2.57
C THR A 339 10.60 -1.46 -1.13
N SER A 340 11.71 -1.95 -0.57
CA SER A 340 12.08 -1.61 0.80
C SER A 340 12.38 -0.13 1.02
N LYS A 341 12.31 0.27 2.30
CA LYS A 341 12.65 1.63 2.76
C LYS A 341 14.10 1.99 2.47
N LYS A 342 15.04 1.03 2.55
CA LYS A 342 16.44 1.26 2.15
C LYS A 342 16.59 1.63 0.68
N ILE A 343 15.87 0.95 -0.22
CA ILE A 343 15.92 1.27 -1.66
C ILE A 343 15.30 2.64 -1.90
N GLN A 344 14.14 2.94 -1.30
CA GLN A 344 13.50 4.25 -1.38
C GLN A 344 14.46 5.38 -0.95
N GLN A 345 15.22 5.17 0.12
CA GLN A 345 16.23 6.12 0.60
C GLN A 345 17.40 6.29 -0.38
N LEU A 346 17.86 5.22 -1.02
CA LEU A 346 18.94 5.36 -2.01
C LEU A 346 18.47 6.16 -3.22
N LEU A 347 17.23 5.97 -3.66
CA LEU A 347 16.67 6.64 -4.84
C LEU A 347 16.59 8.17 -4.71
N VAL A 348 16.53 8.72 -3.49
CA VAL A 348 16.52 10.19 -3.35
C VAL A 348 17.88 10.84 -3.63
N LYS A 349 18.97 10.06 -3.64
CA LYS A 349 20.31 10.57 -3.96
C LYS A 349 20.40 11.01 -5.43
N PRO A 350 21.20 12.04 -5.77
CA PRO A 350 21.40 12.44 -7.16
C PRO A 350 21.89 11.28 -8.03
N GLY A 351 21.35 11.14 -9.23
CA GLY A 351 21.75 10.11 -10.21
C GLY A 351 21.17 8.71 -9.98
N MET A 352 20.52 8.45 -8.84
CA MET A 352 20.02 7.09 -8.53
C MET A 352 18.73 6.73 -9.26
N VAL A 353 17.87 7.70 -9.59
CA VAL A 353 16.71 7.44 -10.47
C VAL A 353 17.18 7.37 -11.93
N GLU A 354 18.05 8.31 -12.32
CA GLU A 354 18.63 8.44 -13.66
C GLU A 354 19.37 7.16 -14.10
N ARG A 355 20.02 6.46 -13.16
CA ARG A 355 20.61 5.13 -13.39
C ARG A 355 19.65 4.17 -14.10
N PHE A 356 18.36 4.24 -13.80
CA PHE A 356 17.34 3.35 -14.33
C PHE A 356 16.56 3.95 -15.52
N PHE A 357 16.85 5.18 -15.92
CA PHE A 357 16.22 5.87 -17.05
C PHE A 357 17.31 6.52 -17.92
N THR A 358 18.04 5.68 -18.64
CA THR A 358 19.19 6.11 -19.46
C THR A 358 18.79 6.69 -20.81
N ASP A 359 17.57 6.42 -21.28
CA ASP A 359 17.02 7.03 -22.48
C ASP A 359 16.61 8.49 -22.19
N PRO A 360 17.19 9.49 -22.87
CA PRO A 360 16.84 10.90 -22.66
C PRO A 360 15.34 11.22 -22.86
N SER A 361 14.61 10.42 -23.65
CA SER A 361 13.17 10.57 -23.84
C SER A 361 12.37 10.25 -22.57
N GLU A 362 12.95 9.53 -21.61
CA GLU A 362 12.34 9.19 -20.32
C GLU A 362 12.66 10.21 -19.21
N GLN A 363 13.43 11.27 -19.52
CA GLN A 363 13.74 12.32 -18.55
C GLN A 363 12.50 12.94 -17.86
N PRO A 364 11.36 13.17 -18.54
CA PRO A 364 10.14 13.62 -17.87
C PRO A 364 9.63 12.65 -16.79
N MET A 365 9.88 11.34 -16.93
CA MET A 365 9.53 10.34 -15.92
C MET A 365 10.41 10.50 -14.68
N VAL A 366 11.71 10.72 -14.87
CA VAL A 366 12.66 11.00 -13.79
C VAL A 366 12.22 12.23 -13.01
N GLU A 367 11.93 13.32 -13.71
CA GLU A 367 11.47 14.57 -13.09
C GLU A 367 10.16 14.38 -12.30
N ALA A 368 9.19 13.68 -12.89
CA ALA A 368 7.92 13.38 -12.24
C ALA A 368 8.10 12.54 -10.96
N ILE A 369 8.95 11.51 -11.00
CA ILE A 369 9.29 10.69 -9.83
C ILE A 369 9.93 11.56 -8.75
N ARG A 370 10.99 12.30 -9.10
CA ARG A 370 11.76 13.13 -8.16
C ARG A 370 10.92 14.23 -7.52
N ALA A 371 9.96 14.80 -8.24
CA ALA A 371 9.04 15.80 -7.72
C ALA A 371 8.22 15.29 -6.52
N THR A 372 8.00 13.98 -6.43
CA THR A 372 7.25 13.35 -5.33
C THR A 372 8.11 13.00 -4.12
N PHE A 373 9.43 13.06 -4.21
CA PHE A 373 10.29 12.63 -3.10
C PHE A 373 10.17 13.56 -1.90
N ALA A 374 10.03 12.92 -0.74
CA ALA A 374 10.38 13.48 0.55
C ALA A 374 11.91 13.42 0.74
N LYS A 375 12.40 13.98 1.84
CA LYS A 375 13.79 13.82 2.28
C LYS A 375 13.96 12.51 3.04
N LEU A 376 14.96 11.74 2.63
CA LEU A 376 15.35 10.48 3.24
C LEU A 376 16.87 10.43 3.41
N TRP A 377 17.33 9.89 4.53
CA TRP A 377 18.75 9.79 4.89
C TRP A 377 19.10 8.36 5.27
N GLY A 378 20.24 7.90 4.77
CA GLY A 378 20.86 6.65 5.19
C GLY A 378 21.72 6.89 6.43
N LEU A 379 21.80 5.90 7.31
CA LEU A 379 22.54 6.00 8.58
C LEU A 379 23.78 5.08 8.59
N GLU A 380 24.09 4.45 7.45
CA GLU A 380 25.17 3.48 7.30
C GLU A 380 26.58 4.10 7.35
N ASN A 381 26.73 5.37 6.98
CA ASN A 381 28.02 6.03 6.87
C ASN A 381 28.45 6.73 8.16
N ASN A 382 29.76 6.92 8.33
CA ASN A 382 30.33 7.65 9.46
C ASN A 382 30.90 9.02 9.04
N ASP A 383 30.34 9.61 7.99
CA ASP A 383 30.71 10.93 7.49
C ASP A 383 30.02 12.05 8.30
N GLU A 384 30.51 13.28 8.12
CA GLU A 384 30.04 14.45 8.86
C GLU A 384 28.55 14.74 8.59
N GLU A 385 28.07 14.50 7.37
CA GLU A 385 26.66 14.72 7.00
C GLU A 385 25.74 13.74 7.75
N THR A 386 26.11 12.46 7.79
CA THR A 386 25.37 11.43 8.51
C THR A 386 25.37 11.67 10.01
N GLN A 387 26.49 12.11 10.58
CA GLN A 387 26.57 12.45 12.00
C GLN A 387 25.72 13.67 12.36
N LYS A 388 25.70 14.69 11.49
CA LYS A 388 24.84 15.88 11.67
C LYS A 388 23.36 15.51 11.66
N ILE A 389 22.91 14.71 10.70
CA ILE A 389 21.49 14.34 10.64
C ILE A 389 21.08 13.45 11.84
N ILE A 390 21.95 12.56 12.31
CA ILE A 390 21.71 11.77 13.53
C ILE A 390 21.58 12.69 14.74
N GLN A 391 22.49 13.66 14.90
CA GLN A 391 22.45 14.61 16.02
C GLN A 391 21.20 15.50 15.97
N ASP A 392 20.82 15.96 14.78
CA ASP A 392 19.59 16.74 14.58
C ASP A 392 18.35 15.92 14.94
N ALA A 393 18.28 14.65 14.51
CA ALA A 393 17.17 13.76 14.84
C ALA A 393 17.10 13.38 16.33
N ILE A 394 18.24 13.37 17.04
CA ILE A 394 18.29 13.20 18.49
C ILE A 394 17.79 14.46 19.21
N ALA A 395 18.08 15.65 18.68
CA ALA A 395 17.69 16.93 19.27
C ALA A 395 16.24 17.31 18.95
N HIS A 396 15.75 16.95 17.77
CA HIS A 396 14.44 17.31 17.22
C HIS A 396 13.71 16.08 16.63
N PRO A 397 13.44 15.04 17.44
CA PRO A 397 12.85 13.79 16.94
C PRO A 397 11.46 13.98 16.33
N GLU A 398 10.73 15.04 16.67
CA GLU A 398 9.42 15.39 16.12
C GLU A 398 9.42 15.66 14.62
N HIS A 399 10.58 16.02 14.05
CA HIS A 399 10.76 16.29 12.62
C HIS A 399 10.97 15.04 11.78
N TYR A 400 11.09 13.86 12.39
CA TYR A 400 11.54 12.65 11.72
C TYR A 400 10.66 11.45 11.98
N VAL A 401 10.84 10.45 11.13
CA VAL A 401 10.37 9.08 11.29
C VAL A 401 11.55 8.16 11.05
N LEU A 402 11.87 7.29 12.00
CA LEU A 402 12.90 6.28 11.86
C LEU A 402 12.24 4.98 11.42
N LYS A 403 12.64 4.46 10.25
CA LYS A 403 11.98 3.29 9.63
C LYS A 403 12.95 2.11 9.50
N PRO A 404 12.60 0.92 10.02
CA PRO A 404 13.31 -0.32 9.69
C PRO A 404 12.91 -0.81 8.28
N ASN A 405 13.62 -1.82 7.78
CA ASN A 405 13.26 -2.53 6.55
C ASN A 405 12.13 -3.56 6.79
N LYS A 406 10.97 -3.09 7.25
CA LYS A 406 9.74 -3.87 7.40
C LYS A 406 8.62 -3.34 6.53
N GLU A 407 7.68 -4.22 6.19
CA GLU A 407 6.47 -3.92 5.41
C GLU A 407 5.20 -4.29 6.20
N GLY A 408 4.06 -3.69 5.85
CA GLY A 408 2.76 -4.03 6.45
C GLY A 408 2.30 -3.19 7.65
N GLY A 409 3.06 -2.14 8.01
CA GLY A 409 2.71 -1.15 9.05
C GLY A 409 3.13 -1.52 10.48
N GLY A 410 3.18 -0.54 11.38
CA GLY A 410 3.51 -0.74 12.81
C GLY A 410 4.99 -0.93 13.13
N GLY A 411 5.89 -0.79 12.15
CA GLY A 411 7.33 -0.92 12.35
C GLY A 411 8.07 0.42 12.56
N ASN A 412 7.42 1.56 12.34
CA ASN A 412 8.10 2.86 12.43
C ASN A 412 8.30 3.28 13.89
N ILE A 413 9.38 4.02 14.13
CA ILE A 413 9.74 4.58 15.43
C ILE A 413 9.53 6.10 15.37
N TRP A 414 8.96 6.67 16.43
CA TRP A 414 8.45 8.04 16.47
C TRP A 414 8.85 8.79 17.75
N GLY A 415 8.96 10.12 17.66
CA GLY A 415 9.17 10.98 18.84
C GLY A 415 10.42 10.60 19.63
N GLU A 416 10.37 10.75 20.96
CA GLU A 416 11.52 10.50 21.85
C GLU A 416 12.16 9.11 21.70
N GLU A 417 11.40 8.10 21.25
CA GLU A 417 11.94 6.78 20.97
C GLU A 417 12.99 6.81 19.85
N ILE A 418 12.87 7.72 18.87
CA ILE A 418 13.91 7.95 17.84
C ILE A 418 15.22 8.35 18.52
N ALA A 419 15.18 9.36 19.39
CA ALA A 419 16.36 9.88 20.07
C ALA A 419 16.99 8.83 21.00
N GLN A 420 16.18 7.99 21.65
CA GLN A 420 16.67 6.86 22.42
C GLN A 420 17.38 5.84 21.52
N LYS A 421 16.73 5.36 20.47
CA LYS A 421 17.27 4.32 19.59
C LYS A 421 18.54 4.76 18.87
N LEU A 422 18.60 6.01 18.40
CA LEU A 422 19.80 6.53 17.74
C LEU A 422 21.02 6.64 18.67
N ARG A 423 20.82 6.77 19.99
CA ARG A 423 21.92 6.73 20.97
C ARG A 423 22.37 5.30 21.30
N GLU A 424 21.46 4.33 21.20
CA GLU A 424 21.69 2.93 21.58
C GLU A 424 22.22 2.08 20.41
N PHE A 425 21.79 2.37 19.18
CA PHE A 425 22.07 1.53 18.03
C PHE A 425 23.56 1.40 17.73
N SER A 426 23.96 0.16 17.50
CA SER A 426 25.23 -0.18 16.86
C SER A 426 25.26 0.33 15.41
N ARG A 427 26.46 0.32 14.81
CA ARG A 427 26.65 0.72 13.41
C ARG A 427 25.82 -0.13 12.43
N SER A 428 25.72 -1.43 12.67
CA SER A 428 24.95 -2.34 11.82
C SER A 428 23.44 -2.16 12.02
N GLU A 429 22.98 -1.80 13.22
CA GLU A 429 21.56 -1.44 13.45
C GLU A 429 21.21 -0.11 12.79
N LEU A 430 22.09 0.90 12.84
CA LEU A 430 21.91 2.14 12.08
C LEU A 430 21.79 1.85 10.58
N ALA A 431 22.66 1.01 10.01
CA ALA A 431 22.60 0.65 8.60
C ALA A 431 21.29 -0.03 8.19
N ALA A 432 20.63 -0.76 9.09
CA ALA A 432 19.34 -1.41 8.85
C ALA A 432 18.11 -0.48 9.01
N HIS A 433 18.34 0.79 9.35
CA HIS A 433 17.29 1.81 9.43
C HIS A 433 17.57 2.96 8.47
N ILE A 434 16.50 3.68 8.14
CA ILE A 434 16.58 4.96 7.43
C ILE A 434 15.86 6.03 8.24
N LEU A 435 16.29 7.27 8.09
CA LEU A 435 15.56 8.42 8.59
C LEU A 435 14.77 9.05 7.44
N MET A 436 13.53 9.44 7.70
CA MET A 436 12.69 10.15 6.74
C MET A 436 12.13 11.40 7.41
N GLU A 437 11.99 12.50 6.67
CA GLU A 437 11.31 13.68 7.20
C GLU A 437 9.86 13.34 7.54
N ARG A 438 9.38 13.87 8.67
CA ARG A 438 7.98 13.74 9.03
C ARG A 438 7.15 14.66 8.14
N ILE A 439 6.34 14.04 7.29
CA ILE A 439 5.40 14.77 6.44
C ILE A 439 4.26 15.30 7.31
N ASN A 440 3.96 16.59 7.17
CA ASN A 440 2.84 17.26 7.81
C ASN A 440 1.72 17.47 6.77
N PRO A 441 0.80 16.50 6.61
CA PRO A 441 -0.23 16.57 5.58
C PRO A 441 -1.32 17.62 5.90
N VAL A 442 -2.05 18.00 4.86
CA VAL A 442 -3.28 18.76 4.99
C VAL A 442 -4.27 17.99 5.88
N THR A 443 -4.86 18.71 6.82
CA THR A 443 -5.87 18.18 7.73
C THR A 443 -7.25 18.52 7.23
N VAL A 444 -8.15 17.56 7.34
CA VAL A 444 -9.58 17.72 7.04
C VAL A 444 -10.37 17.18 8.22
N LYS A 445 -11.67 17.45 8.27
CA LYS A 445 -12.56 16.84 9.28
C LYS A 445 -13.38 15.74 8.63
N ASN A 446 -13.63 14.64 9.33
CA ASN A 446 -14.50 13.56 8.84
C ASN A 446 -15.05 12.71 10.01
N PHE A 447 -15.98 11.81 9.71
CA PHE A 447 -16.43 10.79 10.65
C PHE A 447 -15.78 9.45 10.32
N MET A 448 -15.10 8.83 11.29
CA MET A 448 -14.56 7.47 11.16
C MET A 448 -15.57 6.47 11.71
N VAL A 449 -15.99 5.52 10.88
CA VAL A 449 -16.99 4.50 11.23
C VAL A 449 -16.31 3.17 11.49
N TRP A 450 -16.49 2.64 12.71
CA TRP A 450 -15.84 1.43 13.19
C TRP A 450 -16.87 0.38 13.64
N PRO A 451 -16.62 -0.92 13.41
CA PRO A 451 -17.46 -1.97 13.98
C PRO A 451 -17.53 -1.86 15.50
N PHE A 452 -18.75 -1.96 16.04
CA PHE A 452 -19.03 -1.97 17.48
C PHE A 452 -18.64 -0.70 18.24
N LYS A 453 -18.48 0.43 17.55
CA LYS A 453 -18.25 1.75 18.18
C LYS A 453 -19.18 2.79 17.55
N SER A 454 -19.46 3.87 18.29
CA SER A 454 -20.03 5.07 17.69
C SER A 454 -19.09 5.62 16.62
N ALA A 455 -19.65 6.28 15.60
CA ALA A 455 -18.86 7.02 14.62
C ALA A 455 -18.10 8.16 15.34
N GLU A 456 -16.82 8.30 15.03
CA GLU A 456 -15.94 9.29 15.65
C GLU A 456 -15.75 10.48 14.71
N PHE A 457 -16.23 11.67 15.11
CA PHE A 457 -15.88 12.90 14.42
C PHE A 457 -14.48 13.36 14.83
N ALA A 458 -13.58 13.55 13.87
CA ALA A 458 -12.20 13.91 14.14
C ALA A 458 -11.59 14.79 13.05
N GLU A 459 -10.52 15.48 13.42
CA GLU A 459 -9.52 15.94 12.46
C GLU A 459 -8.70 14.73 11.98
N VAL A 460 -8.68 14.55 10.67
CA VAL A 460 -8.08 13.40 10.01
C VAL A 460 -7.09 13.83 8.94
N ILE A 461 -6.17 12.93 8.64
CA ILE A 461 -5.18 13.08 7.57
C ILE A 461 -5.29 11.91 6.61
N ASN A 462 -5.07 12.19 5.33
CA ASN A 462 -5.31 11.26 4.24
C ASN A 462 -3.98 10.82 3.61
N GLU A 463 -3.88 9.53 3.33
CA GLU A 463 -2.80 8.93 2.57
C GLU A 463 -3.37 8.30 1.31
N LEU A 464 -3.02 8.87 0.16
CA LEU A 464 -3.47 8.47 -1.17
C LEU A 464 -2.55 7.40 -1.73
N GLY A 465 -3.05 6.17 -1.89
CA GLY A 465 -2.34 5.08 -2.56
C GLY A 465 -2.77 4.95 -4.01
N ILE A 466 -1.83 4.86 -4.95
CA ILE A 466 -2.10 4.64 -6.37
C ILE A 466 -1.59 3.25 -6.76
N TYR A 467 -2.46 2.43 -7.36
CA TYR A 467 -2.09 1.09 -7.82
C TYR A 467 -1.47 1.15 -9.22
N GLY A 468 -0.44 0.34 -9.45
CA GLY A 468 0.12 0.08 -10.77
C GLY A 468 0.53 -1.38 -10.89
N TYR A 469 -0.05 -2.09 -11.85
CA TYR A 469 0.21 -3.52 -12.08
C TYR A 469 0.93 -3.71 -13.40
N LEU A 470 1.94 -4.56 -13.41
CA LEU A 470 2.79 -4.78 -14.58
C LEU A 470 3.12 -6.27 -14.73
N ILE A 471 3.14 -6.77 -15.96
CA ILE A 471 3.78 -8.05 -16.30
C ILE A 471 5.03 -7.71 -17.10
N GLY A 472 6.18 -8.18 -16.63
CA GLY A 472 7.46 -7.85 -17.25
C GLY A 472 8.39 -9.05 -17.30
N ASN A 473 9.26 -9.06 -18.31
CA ASN A 473 10.35 -10.01 -18.42
C ASN A 473 11.62 -9.39 -17.80
N MET A 474 12.01 -9.88 -16.63
CA MET A 474 13.15 -9.35 -15.86
C MET A 474 14.51 -9.59 -16.53
N ASN A 475 14.60 -10.51 -17.50
CA ASN A 475 15.85 -10.75 -18.23
C ASN A 475 16.02 -9.77 -19.40
N THR A 476 14.94 -9.48 -20.14
CA THR A 476 14.99 -8.59 -21.32
C THR A 476 14.67 -7.13 -21.00
N GLY A 477 14.06 -6.86 -19.84
CA GLY A 477 13.53 -5.53 -19.50
C GLY A 477 12.24 -5.17 -20.27
N GLU A 478 11.63 -6.13 -20.95
CA GLU A 478 10.39 -5.91 -21.71
C GLU A 478 9.18 -5.85 -20.79
N VAL A 479 8.32 -4.85 -21.01
CA VAL A 479 7.02 -4.73 -20.36
C VAL A 479 5.96 -5.32 -21.30
N LEU A 480 5.33 -6.42 -20.85
CA LEU A 480 4.32 -7.14 -21.62
C LEU A 480 2.93 -6.53 -21.43
N GLU A 481 2.61 -6.15 -20.18
CA GLU A 481 1.33 -5.56 -19.81
C GLU A 481 1.57 -4.49 -18.74
N TYR A 482 0.80 -3.40 -18.80
CA TYR A 482 0.75 -2.39 -17.75
C TYR A 482 -0.69 -1.92 -17.55
N GLU A 483 -1.10 -1.82 -16.29
CA GLU A 483 -2.40 -1.31 -15.90
C GLU A 483 -2.30 -0.39 -14.68
N GLN A 484 -3.11 0.68 -14.68
CA GLN A 484 -3.30 1.55 -13.55
C GLN A 484 -4.78 1.49 -13.13
N PRO A 485 -5.15 0.57 -12.23
CA PRO A 485 -6.56 0.22 -12.04
C PRO A 485 -7.31 1.18 -11.09
N GLY A 486 -6.60 2.03 -10.34
CA GLY A 486 -7.21 3.04 -9.50
C GLY A 486 -6.37 3.43 -8.29
N ASN A 487 -7.06 3.81 -7.23
CA ASN A 487 -6.46 4.33 -5.99
C ASN A 487 -7.01 3.60 -4.75
N MET A 488 -6.44 3.86 -3.59
CA MET A 488 -7.18 3.87 -2.33
C MET A 488 -6.86 5.16 -1.57
N VAL A 489 -7.71 5.52 -0.62
CA VAL A 489 -7.32 6.46 0.43
C VAL A 489 -7.37 5.73 1.77
N ARG A 490 -6.34 5.94 2.59
CA ARG A 490 -6.33 5.58 4.00
C ARG A 490 -6.44 6.84 4.82
N THR A 491 -7.35 6.84 5.78
CA THR A 491 -7.65 8.00 6.61
C THR A 491 -7.46 7.64 8.07
N LYS A 492 -6.78 8.50 8.82
CA LYS A 492 -6.55 8.30 10.26
C LYS A 492 -6.74 9.60 11.02
N ASN A 493 -7.05 9.50 12.30
CA ASN A 493 -7.02 10.63 13.22
C ASN A 493 -5.64 11.30 13.16
N MET A 494 -5.57 12.63 13.04
CA MET A 494 -4.32 13.39 12.97
C MET A 494 -3.38 13.07 14.15
N LYS A 495 -3.93 12.75 15.32
CA LYS A 495 -3.17 12.44 16.53
C LYS A 495 -2.44 11.09 16.47
N ASN A 496 -2.77 10.23 15.50
CA ASN A 496 -2.20 8.90 15.39
C ASN A 496 -0.97 8.88 14.47
N ASN A 497 0.14 8.36 14.98
CA ASN A 497 1.36 8.16 14.18
C ASN A 497 1.18 7.04 13.14
N GLU A 498 0.56 5.92 13.52
CA GLU A 498 0.29 4.79 12.63
C GLU A 498 -1.10 4.88 11.98
N GLY A 499 -1.25 4.38 10.75
CA GLY A 499 -2.49 4.51 9.95
C GLY A 499 -3.03 3.21 9.34
N GLY A 500 -2.48 2.06 9.72
CA GLY A 500 -2.89 0.78 9.14
C GLY A 500 -4.34 0.43 9.48
N VAL A 501 -5.15 0.10 8.47
CA VAL A 501 -6.51 -0.41 8.67
C VAL A 501 -6.50 -1.75 9.38
N SER A 502 -5.59 -2.64 8.97
CA SER A 502 -5.38 -3.95 9.60
C SER A 502 -4.94 -3.86 11.06
N SER A 503 -4.22 -2.80 11.46
CA SER A 503 -3.78 -2.56 12.84
C SER A 503 -4.81 -1.79 13.67
N GLY A 504 -5.95 -1.40 13.08
CA GLY A 504 -7.03 -0.70 13.77
C GLY A 504 -6.77 0.79 14.01
N ASN A 505 -5.79 1.38 13.33
CA ASN A 505 -5.38 2.77 13.54
C ASN A 505 -5.87 3.73 12.44
N GLY A 506 -6.45 3.20 11.36
CA GLY A 506 -7.05 3.98 10.28
C GLY A 506 -8.24 3.26 9.61
N VAL A 507 -8.96 3.99 8.78
CA VAL A 507 -10.13 3.53 8.01
C VAL A 507 -9.88 3.66 6.51
N LEU A 508 -10.63 2.93 5.69
CA LEU A 508 -10.63 3.12 4.24
C LEU A 508 -11.44 4.37 3.86
N ASP A 509 -11.05 5.02 2.78
CA ASP A 509 -11.68 6.25 2.28
C ASP A 509 -11.56 6.30 0.74
N THR A 510 -12.25 7.24 0.09
CA THR A 510 -12.11 7.57 -1.34
C THR A 510 -11.95 9.07 -1.52
N PRO A 511 -11.24 9.53 -2.57
CA PRO A 511 -11.05 10.96 -2.77
C PRO A 511 -12.32 11.67 -3.25
N PHE A 512 -12.59 12.85 -2.68
CA PHE A 512 -13.49 13.86 -3.23
C PHE A 512 -12.66 14.97 -3.90
N LEU A 513 -12.66 15.01 -5.23
CA LEU A 513 -11.79 15.91 -6.01
C LEU A 513 -12.38 17.32 -6.14
N TYR A 514 -11.63 18.32 -5.70
CA TYR A 514 -11.97 19.74 -5.81
C TYR A 514 -10.98 20.54 -6.65
#